data_AF-B0MB70-F1
#
_entry.id   AF-B0MB70-F1
#
_cell.length_a   1.000
_cell.length_b   1.000
_cell.length_c   1.000
_cell.angle_alpha   90.00
_cell.angle_beta   90.00
_cell.angle_gamma   90.00
#
_symmetry.space_group_name_H-M   'P 1'
#
loop_
_entity.id
_entity.type
_entity.pdbx_description
1 polymer ?
#
loop_
_entity_poly.entity_id
_entity_poly.type
_entity_poly.pdbx_seq_one_letter_code
_entity_poly.pdbx_strand_id
1 'polypeptide(L)'
;MNRKRYTDAFKEQVVKDRKENGMSEREVAEKYGIAKSTVHSWTTAYYSKGQKKQNNGALFTKEQKEKAVLEYVYGKTKKEIANEQGISLWLLNEWVEDYFERKEQEIAQEKKIEKEEKRPRIFRDRNHRDRKGNLLKTVYPSSSAAYVTWAK
;
A
#
# COMPACT_ATOMS: atom_id res chain seq x y z
N MET A 1 39.06 -8.88 2.06
CA MET A 1 38.96 -8.17 0.76
C MET A 1 38.55 -6.72 1.02
N ASN A 2 39.48 -5.78 0.88
CA ASN A 2 39.23 -4.37 1.20
C ASN A 2 38.52 -3.72 0.00
N ARG A 3 37.19 -3.57 0.06
CA ARG A 3 36.44 -2.86 -0.98
C ARG A 3 36.83 -1.39 -0.88
N LYS A 4 37.80 -0.94 -1.68
CA LYS A 4 38.13 0.48 -1.82
C LYS A 4 36.80 1.23 -2.05
N ARG A 5 36.36 1.98 -1.05
CA ARG A 5 35.13 2.77 -1.13
C ARG A 5 35.46 3.96 -2.02
N TYR A 6 35.14 3.83 -3.30
CA TYR A 6 35.15 4.96 -4.21
C TYR A 6 34.18 6.02 -3.67
N THR A 7 34.68 7.24 -3.46
CA THR A 7 33.88 8.39 -3.04
C THR A 7 32.90 8.76 -4.15
N ASP A 8 31.74 9.32 -3.78
CA ASP A 8 30.71 9.64 -4.77
C ASP A 8 31.15 10.73 -5.75
N ALA A 9 31.98 11.69 -5.31
CA ALA A 9 32.61 12.68 -6.17
C ALA A 9 33.48 12.05 -7.27
N PHE A 10 34.23 10.99 -6.94
CA PHE A 10 35.05 10.27 -7.91
C PHE A 10 34.20 9.54 -8.94
N LYS A 11 33.07 8.94 -8.53
CA LYS A 11 32.13 8.29 -9.45
C LYS A 11 31.54 9.30 -10.44
N GLU A 12 31.17 10.49 -9.96
CA GLU A 12 30.64 11.56 -10.81
C GLU A 12 31.66 12.07 -11.81
N GLN A 13 32.92 12.23 -11.40
CA GLN A 13 34.00 12.64 -12.31
C GLN A 13 34.19 11.63 -13.45
N VAL A 14 34.24 10.33 -13.13
CA VAL A 14 34.38 9.25 -14.12
C VAL A 14 33.25 9.25 -15.14
N VAL A 15 32.00 9.50 -14.69
CA VAL A 15 30.85 9.54 -15.60
C VAL A 15 30.80 10.83 -16.43
N LYS A 16 31.19 11.98 -15.86
CA LYS A 16 31.30 13.24 -16.61
C LYS A 16 32.36 13.15 -17.71
N ASP A 17 33.54 12.61 -17.39
CA ASP A 17 34.62 12.41 -18.36
C ASP A 17 34.16 11.57 -19.55
N ARG A 18 33.35 10.53 -19.33
CA ARG A 18 32.76 9.72 -20.39
C ARG A 18 31.74 10.49 -21.22
N LYS A 19 30.88 11.29 -20.58
CA LYS A 19 29.80 12.03 -21.25
C LYS A 19 30.32 13.21 -22.07
N GLU A 20 31.30 13.95 -21.54
CA GLU A 20 31.83 15.16 -22.15
C GLU A 20 32.90 14.85 -23.20
N ASN A 21 33.75 13.84 -22.97
CA ASN A 21 34.81 13.48 -23.92
C ASN A 21 34.43 12.34 -24.89
N GLY A 22 33.26 11.72 -24.73
CA GLY A 22 32.81 10.62 -25.61
C GLY A 22 33.67 9.34 -25.53
N MET A 23 34.51 9.19 -24.50
CA MET A 23 35.44 8.06 -24.35
C MET A 23 34.70 6.73 -24.15
N SER A 24 35.28 5.64 -24.65
CA SER A 24 34.76 4.30 -24.42
C SER A 24 34.93 3.87 -22.95
N GLU A 25 34.12 2.92 -22.48
CA GLU A 25 34.21 2.37 -21.12
C GLU A 25 35.60 1.77 -20.83
N ARG A 26 36.29 1.31 -21.87
CA ARG A 26 37.61 0.70 -21.78
C ARG A 26 38.69 1.76 -21.57
N GLU A 27 38.66 2.85 -22.34
CA GLU A 27 39.64 3.95 -22.19
C GLU A 27 39.50 4.63 -20.83
N VAL A 28 38.28 4.80 -20.33
CA VAL A 28 38.02 5.35 -18.99
C VAL A 28 38.51 4.39 -17.90
N ALA A 29 38.28 3.08 -18.07
CA ALA A 29 38.78 2.07 -17.16
C ALA A 29 40.32 2.06 -17.08
N GLU A 30 41.00 2.18 -18.22
CA GLU A 30 42.46 2.25 -18.32
C GLU A 30 43.01 3.56 -17.71
N LYS A 31 42.39 4.70 -18.01
CA LYS A 31 42.79 6.03 -17.48
C LYS A 31 42.73 6.12 -15.96
N TYR A 32 41.71 5.53 -15.35
CA TYR A 32 41.49 5.61 -13.90
C TYR A 32 41.90 4.34 -13.13
N GLY A 33 42.38 3.30 -13.82
CA GLY A 33 42.76 2.02 -13.21
C GLY A 33 41.58 1.29 -12.54
N ILE A 34 40.39 1.39 -13.12
CA ILE A 34 39.14 0.81 -12.58
C ILE A 34 38.70 -0.34 -13.49
N ALA A 35 38.03 -1.35 -12.92
CA ALA A 35 37.38 -2.37 -13.72
C ALA A 35 36.29 -1.78 -14.64
N LYS A 36 36.25 -2.22 -15.90
CA LYS A 36 35.23 -1.84 -16.88
C LYS A 36 33.80 -2.03 -16.36
N SER A 37 33.55 -3.12 -15.65
CA SER A 37 32.23 -3.44 -15.06
C SER A 37 31.76 -2.36 -14.07
N THR A 38 32.69 -1.77 -13.32
CA THR A 38 32.40 -0.69 -12.37
C THR A 38 32.05 0.61 -13.10
N VAL A 39 32.81 0.95 -14.15
CA VAL A 39 32.53 2.12 -15.01
C VAL A 39 31.16 1.99 -15.68
N HIS A 40 30.84 0.80 -16.20
CA HIS A 40 29.54 0.50 -16.77
C HIS A 40 28.42 0.68 -15.73
N SER A 41 28.54 0.07 -14.55
CA SER A 41 27.54 0.20 -13.48
C SER A 41 27.30 1.64 -13.06
N TRP A 42 28.34 2.45 -12.88
CA TRP A 42 28.19 3.86 -12.50
C TRP A 42 27.57 4.69 -13.60
N THR A 43 27.92 4.40 -14.85
CA THR A 43 27.35 5.14 -15.98
C THR A 43 25.88 4.80 -16.19
N THR A 44 25.52 3.53 -16.10
CA THR A 44 24.12 3.08 -16.13
C THR A 44 23.34 3.69 -14.97
N ALA A 45 23.91 3.71 -13.76
CA ALA A 45 23.30 4.35 -12.59
C ALA A 45 23.12 5.87 -12.77
N TYR A 46 24.03 6.54 -13.47
CA TYR A 46 23.94 7.98 -13.75
C TYR A 46 22.86 8.27 -14.80
N TYR A 47 22.80 7.51 -15.89
CA TYR A 47 21.71 7.62 -16.86
C TYR A 47 20.36 7.27 -16.24
N SER A 48 20.31 6.27 -15.35
CA SER A 48 19.10 5.93 -14.59
C SER A 48 18.78 6.92 -13.47
N LYS A 49 19.70 7.79 -13.05
CA LYS A 49 19.41 8.90 -12.12
C LYS A 49 18.77 10.07 -12.86
N GLY A 50 19.16 10.32 -14.11
CA GLY A 50 18.53 11.32 -14.99
C GLY A 50 17.18 10.84 -15.53
N GLN A 51 17.06 9.54 -15.82
CA GLN A 51 15.79 8.85 -15.99
C GLN A 51 15.25 8.58 -14.59
N LYS A 52 14.74 9.61 -13.89
CA LYS A 52 13.75 9.35 -12.83
C LYS A 52 12.84 8.30 -13.43
N LYS A 53 12.83 7.08 -12.88
CA LYS A 53 11.80 6.09 -13.20
C LYS A 53 10.54 6.94 -13.20
N GLN A 54 9.90 7.07 -14.35
CA GLN A 54 8.61 7.72 -14.41
C GLN A 54 7.79 6.84 -13.49
N ASN A 55 7.71 7.26 -12.24
CA ASN A 55 6.98 6.57 -11.22
C ASN A 55 5.57 6.79 -11.72
N ASN A 56 5.04 5.81 -12.45
CA ASN A 56 3.72 5.85 -13.05
C ASN A 56 2.63 6.14 -11.99
N GLY A 57 2.97 6.03 -10.70
CA GLY A 57 2.14 6.51 -9.59
C GLY A 57 1.86 8.01 -9.57
N ALA A 58 2.68 8.87 -10.21
CA ALA A 58 2.51 10.33 -10.21
C ALA A 58 1.86 10.92 -11.48
N LEU A 59 1.63 10.11 -12.52
CA LEU A 59 1.03 10.59 -13.78
C LEU A 59 -0.50 10.45 -13.82
N PHE A 60 -1.07 9.56 -13.01
CA PHE A 60 -2.51 9.25 -13.07
C PHE A 60 -3.26 9.79 -11.85
N THR A 61 -4.25 10.66 -12.10
CA THR A 61 -5.16 11.17 -11.06
C THR A 61 -6.03 10.03 -10.51
N LYS A 62 -6.54 10.17 -9.29
CA LYS A 62 -7.43 9.16 -8.69
C LYS A 62 -8.64 8.87 -9.57
N GLU A 63 -9.21 9.91 -10.19
CA GLU A 63 -10.35 9.82 -11.10
C GLU A 63 -10.03 8.98 -12.36
N GLN A 64 -8.82 9.14 -12.92
CA GLN A 64 -8.39 8.34 -14.07
C GLN A 64 -8.24 6.87 -13.71
N LYS A 65 -7.72 6.57 -12.52
CA LYS A 65 -7.61 5.19 -12.01
C LYS A 65 -8.99 4.56 -11.84
N GLU A 66 -9.90 5.28 -11.19
CA GLU A 66 -11.27 4.81 -10.96
C GLU A 66 -12.02 4.59 -12.27
N LYS A 67 -11.90 5.51 -13.24
CA LYS A 67 -12.51 5.34 -14.56
C LYS A 67 -11.99 4.08 -15.28
N ALA A 68 -10.67 3.86 -15.29
CA ALA A 68 -10.07 2.69 -15.92
C ALA A 68 -10.52 1.37 -15.27
N VAL A 69 -10.66 1.35 -13.93
CA VAL A 69 -11.17 0.17 -13.22
C VAL A 69 -12.66 -0.04 -13.47
N LEU A 70 -13.46 1.03 -13.50
CA LEU A 70 -14.89 0.92 -13.82
C LEU A 70 -15.12 0.35 -15.21
N GLU A 71 -14.36 0.79 -16.21
CA GLU A 71 -14.43 0.25 -17.57
C GLU A 71 -14.13 -1.26 -17.62
N TYR A 72 -13.24 -1.76 -16.74
CA TYR A 72 -13.01 -3.19 -16.57
C TYR A 72 -14.21 -3.90 -15.92
N VAL A 73 -14.82 -3.30 -14.89
CA VAL A 73 -16.04 -3.84 -14.26
C VAL A 73 -17.21 -3.90 -15.24
N TYR A 74 -17.31 -2.95 -16.18
CA TYR A 74 -18.28 -2.96 -17.27
C TYR A 74 -18.01 -4.03 -18.35
N GLY A 75 -16.91 -4.79 -18.24
CA GLY A 75 -16.62 -5.95 -19.07
C GLY A 75 -15.65 -5.72 -20.23
N LYS A 76 -15.01 -4.55 -20.33
CA LYS A 76 -13.94 -4.34 -21.32
C LYS A 76 -12.72 -5.19 -20.97
N THR A 77 -11.96 -5.60 -21.99
CA THR A 77 -10.74 -6.35 -21.73
C THR A 77 -9.64 -5.43 -21.22
N LYS A 78 -8.80 -5.95 -20.31
CA LYS A 78 -7.67 -5.19 -19.75
C LYS A 78 -6.70 -4.69 -20.82
N LYS A 79 -6.59 -5.40 -21.95
CA LYS A 79 -5.77 -5.01 -23.10
C LYS A 79 -6.32 -3.80 -23.84
N GLU A 80 -7.62 -3.75 -24.06
CA GLU A 80 -8.28 -2.61 -24.71
C GLU A 80 -8.14 -1.35 -23.86
N ILE A 81 -8.42 -1.44 -22.56
CA ILE A 81 -8.32 -0.30 -21.62
C ILE A 81 -6.88 0.20 -21.54
N ALA A 82 -5.91 -0.71 -21.45
CA ALA A 82 -4.48 -0.37 -21.45
C ALA A 82 -4.06 0.39 -22.72
N ASN A 83 -4.56 -0.03 -23.89
CA ASN A 83 -4.28 0.63 -25.16
C ASN A 83 -4.99 1.99 -25.27
N GLU A 84 -6.26 2.08 -24.89
CA GLU A 84 -7.07 3.31 -24.95
C GLU A 84 -6.51 4.41 -24.04
N GLN A 85 -6.05 4.04 -22.84
CA GLN A 85 -5.55 4.97 -21.84
C GLN A 85 -4.02 5.16 -21.89
N GLY A 86 -3.30 4.40 -22.74
CA GLY A 86 -1.84 4.42 -22.82
C GLY A 86 -1.15 3.90 -21.55
N ILE A 87 -1.77 2.95 -20.86
CA ILE A 87 -1.33 2.43 -19.56
C ILE A 87 -0.71 1.05 -19.73
N SER A 88 0.35 0.74 -18.98
CA SER A 88 0.87 -0.62 -18.94
C SER A 88 -0.14 -1.59 -18.31
N LEU A 89 -0.32 -2.78 -18.92
CA LEU A 89 -1.20 -3.85 -18.40
C LEU A 89 -0.99 -4.18 -16.92
N TRP A 90 0.27 -4.21 -16.48
CA TRP A 90 0.63 -4.50 -15.09
C TRP A 90 0.05 -3.45 -14.12
N LEU A 91 0.15 -2.17 -14.47
CA LEU A 91 -0.39 -1.06 -13.68
C LEU A 91 -1.92 -1.11 -13.60
N LEU A 92 -2.59 -1.46 -14.69
CA LEU A 92 -4.05 -1.65 -14.69
C LEU A 92 -4.45 -2.83 -13.79
N ASN A 93 -3.69 -3.92 -13.79
CA ASN A 93 -3.94 -5.05 -12.88
C ASN A 93 -3.83 -4.62 -11.41
N GLU A 94 -2.77 -3.89 -11.05
CA GLU A 94 -2.56 -3.38 -9.70
C GLU A 94 -3.76 -2.51 -9.23
N TRP A 95 -4.29 -1.65 -10.10
CA TRP A 95 -5.45 -0.82 -9.75
C TRP A 95 -6.74 -1.61 -9.59
N VAL A 96 -6.94 -2.63 -10.43
CA VAL A 96 -8.10 -3.51 -10.35
C VAL A 96 -8.06 -4.33 -9.06
N GLU A 97 -6.88 -4.87 -8.69
CA GLU A 97 -6.68 -5.60 -7.45
C GLU A 97 -6.95 -4.72 -6.22
N ASP A 98 -6.39 -3.51 -6.18
CA ASP A 98 -6.61 -2.55 -5.09
C ASP A 98 -8.09 -2.15 -4.94
N TYR A 99 -8.83 -2.00 -6.05
CA TYR A 99 -10.25 -1.72 -6.01
C TYR A 99 -11.07 -2.86 -5.40
N PHE A 100 -10.79 -4.11 -5.81
CA PHE A 100 -11.49 -5.27 -5.28
C PHE A 100 -11.13 -5.51 -3.81
N GLU A 101 -9.87 -5.35 -3.43
CA GLU A 101 -9.45 -5.48 -2.03
C GLU A 101 -10.18 -4.46 -1.15
N ARG A 102 -10.27 -3.19 -1.57
CA ARG A 102 -11.05 -2.18 -0.86
C ARG A 102 -12.53 -2.57 -0.73
N LYS A 103 -13.15 -3.07 -1.79
CA LYS A 103 -14.54 -3.53 -1.77
C LYS A 103 -14.76 -4.72 -0.83
N GLU A 104 -13.84 -5.68 -0.83
CA GLU A 104 -13.90 -6.83 0.09
C GLU A 104 -13.76 -6.39 1.54
N GLN A 105 -12.88 -5.43 1.82
CA GLN A 105 -12.72 -4.87 3.16
C GLN A 105 -14.00 -4.17 3.63
N GLU A 106 -14.65 -3.36 2.79
CA GLU A 106 -15.95 -2.74 3.11
C GLU A 106 -17.00 -3.80 3.50
N ILE A 107 -17.17 -4.82 2.66
CA ILE A 107 -18.11 -5.94 2.92
C ILE A 107 -17.74 -6.66 4.23
N ALA A 108 -16.45 -6.85 4.51
CA ALA A 108 -16.01 -7.49 5.73
C ALA A 108 -16.27 -6.63 6.97
N GLN A 109 -16.15 -5.30 6.87
CA GLN A 109 -16.49 -4.38 7.96
C GLN A 109 -17.99 -4.35 8.21
N GLU A 110 -18.81 -4.27 7.16
CA GLU A 110 -20.28 -4.33 7.27
C GLU A 110 -20.72 -5.63 7.95
N LYS A 111 -20.17 -6.78 7.54
CA LYS A 111 -20.44 -8.07 8.20
C LYS A 111 -20.02 -8.08 9.67
N LYS A 112 -18.94 -7.39 10.05
CA LYS A 112 -18.51 -7.27 11.45
C LYS A 112 -19.49 -6.43 12.25
N ILE A 113 -19.91 -5.28 11.72
CA ILE A 113 -20.89 -4.37 12.35
C ILE A 113 -22.22 -5.11 12.51
N GLU A 114 -22.73 -5.75 11.46
CA GLU A 114 -23.97 -6.53 11.52
C GLU A 114 -23.87 -7.65 12.56
N LYS A 115 -22.73 -8.35 12.61
CA LYS A 115 -22.48 -9.37 13.63
C LYS A 115 -22.43 -8.77 15.03
N GLU A 116 -21.93 -7.55 15.19
CA GLU A 116 -21.88 -6.84 16.47
C GLU A 116 -23.26 -6.36 16.91
N GLU A 117 -24.07 -5.81 16.01
CA GLU A 117 -25.46 -5.42 16.27
C GLU A 117 -26.34 -6.63 16.63
N LYS A 118 -26.14 -7.75 15.94
CA LYS A 118 -26.86 -9.00 16.23
C LYS A 118 -26.39 -9.71 17.49
N ARG A 119 -25.27 -9.30 18.11
CA ARG A 119 -24.82 -9.94 19.36
C ARG A 119 -25.86 -9.64 20.45
N PRO A 120 -26.49 -10.66 21.04
CA PRO A 120 -27.35 -10.42 22.18
C PRO A 120 -26.51 -9.79 23.30
N ARG A 121 -27.03 -8.73 23.91
CA ARG A 121 -26.38 -8.08 25.06
C ARG A 121 -26.11 -9.16 26.12
N ILE A 122 -24.84 -9.30 26.51
CA ILE A 122 -24.37 -10.32 27.48
C ILE A 122 -25.15 -10.21 28.79
N PHE A 123 -25.54 -8.98 29.14
CA PHE A 123 -26.52 -8.73 30.18
C PHE A 123 -27.93 -8.91 29.61
N ARG A 124 -28.51 -10.09 29.80
CA ARG A 124 -29.98 -10.22 29.77
C ARG A 124 -30.49 -9.35 30.92
N ASP A 125 -31.20 -8.26 30.61
CA ASP A 125 -32.03 -7.57 31.60
C ASP A 125 -33.10 -8.56 32.08
N ARG A 126 -32.75 -9.35 33.10
CA ARG A 126 -33.70 -10.23 33.78
C ARG A 126 -34.51 -9.34 34.69
N ASN A 127 -35.50 -8.68 34.10
CA ASN A 127 -36.51 -7.93 34.83
C ASN A 127 -37.35 -8.93 35.63
N HIS A 128 -36.91 -9.30 36.82
CA HIS A 128 -37.70 -10.10 37.73
C HIS A 128 -38.71 -9.18 38.41
N ARG A 129 -40.00 -9.53 38.32
CA ARG A 129 -41.08 -8.84 39.01
C ARG A 129 -41.51 -9.68 40.20
N ASP A 130 -41.75 -9.03 41.34
CA ASP A 130 -42.32 -9.71 42.51
C ASP A 130 -43.84 -9.99 42.31
N ARG A 131 -44.48 -10.65 43.30
CA ARG A 131 -45.94 -10.90 43.30
C ARG A 131 -46.79 -9.61 43.33
N LYS A 132 -46.18 -8.46 43.65
CA LYS A 132 -46.82 -7.13 43.74
C LYS A 132 -46.54 -6.26 42.50
N GLY A 133 -45.79 -6.77 41.52
CA GLY A 133 -45.47 -6.07 40.27
C GLY A 133 -44.23 -5.17 40.30
N ASN A 134 -43.48 -5.11 41.41
CA ASN A 134 -42.30 -4.25 41.55
C ASN A 134 -41.08 -4.83 40.81
N LEU A 135 -40.29 -3.95 40.18
CA LEU A 135 -39.10 -4.33 39.42
C LEU A 135 -37.89 -4.53 40.35
N LEU A 136 -37.28 -5.72 40.29
CA LEU A 136 -36.01 -6.00 40.95
C LEU A 136 -34.82 -5.61 40.06
N LYS A 137 -33.79 -5.03 40.66
CA LYS A 137 -32.50 -4.73 40.02
C LYS A 137 -31.38 -5.45 40.74
N THR A 138 -30.50 -6.12 39.98
CA THR A 138 -29.25 -6.69 40.52
C THR A 138 -28.18 -5.61 40.60
N VAL A 139 -27.57 -5.42 41.77
CA VAL A 139 -26.48 -4.48 42.02
C VAL A 139 -25.22 -5.25 42.38
N TYR A 140 -24.12 -4.97 41.68
CA TYR A 140 -22.79 -5.52 41.96
C TYR A 140 -21.93 -4.46 42.66
N PRO A 141 -21.74 -4.50 43.98
CA PRO A 141 -20.65 -3.79 44.62
C PRO A 141 -19.29 -4.32 44.11
N SER A 142 -18.24 -3.51 44.23
CA SER A 142 -16.91 -3.66 43.61
C SER A 142 -16.13 -4.96 43.92
N SER A 143 -16.71 -5.92 44.64
CA SER A 143 -16.12 -7.20 44.98
C SER A 143 -17.16 -8.31 44.86
N SER A 144 -17.04 -9.15 43.82
CA SER A 144 -17.50 -10.54 43.63
C SER A 144 -18.89 -11.01 44.13
N ALA A 145 -19.71 -10.19 44.77
CA ALA A 145 -20.99 -10.55 45.37
C ALA A 145 -22.09 -9.72 44.71
N ALA A 146 -23.15 -10.39 44.24
CA ALA A 146 -24.32 -9.75 43.67
C ALA A 146 -25.42 -9.65 44.74
N TYR A 147 -26.00 -8.46 44.94
CA TYR A 147 -27.19 -8.25 45.76
C TYR A 147 -28.40 -7.91 44.87
N VAL A 148 -29.58 -8.35 45.27
CA VAL A 148 -30.84 -8.01 44.58
C VAL A 148 -31.55 -6.93 45.41
N THR A 149 -31.80 -5.77 44.81
CA THR A 149 -32.49 -4.64 45.47
C THR A 149 -33.67 -4.15 44.63
N TRP A 150 -34.55 -3.37 45.23
CA TRP A 150 -35.67 -2.73 44.52
C TRP A 150 -35.17 -1.60 43.61
N ALA A 151 -35.71 -1.48 42.39
CA ALA A 151 -35.55 -0.28 41.59
C ALA A 151 -36.35 0.86 42.25
N LYS A 152 -35.72 2.04 42.40
CA LYS A 152 -36.33 3.23 43.00
C LYS A 152 -37.26 3.92 42.02
#